data_AF-K0ESK9-F1
#
_entry.id   AF-K0ESK9-F1
#
_cell.length_a   1.000
_cell.length_b   1.000
_cell.length_c   1.000
_cell.angle_alpha   90.00
_cell.angle_beta   90.00
_cell.angle_gamma   90.00
#
_symmetry.space_group_name_H-M   'P 1'
#
loop_
_entity.id
_entity.type
_entity.pdbx_description
1 polymer ?
#
loop_
_entity_poly.entity_id
_entity_poly.type
_entity_poly.pdbx_seq_one_letter_code
_entity_poly.pdbx_strand_id
1 'polypeptide(L)'
;MQGGFISEAERVAELLAHVVTRAVEPRVTQVEHVLHQLIERGAVRADIDTRTIATMVFGAFFGAFLRGDAAAARASLPEQLTTILWSALTTRP
;
A
#
# COMPACT_ATOMS: atom_id res chain seq x y z
N MET A 1 -7.67 -9.48 -20.27
CA MET A 1 -6.96 -8.31 -19.69
C MET A 1 -6.56 -7.39 -20.84
N GLN A 2 -6.79 -6.07 -20.78
CA GLN A 2 -6.23 -5.16 -21.81
C GLN A 2 -4.70 -5.28 -21.78
N GLY A 3 -4.06 -5.28 -22.96
CA GLY A 3 -2.61 -5.43 -23.09
C GLY A 3 -1.87 -4.42 -22.21
N GLY A 4 -0.83 -4.87 -21.52
CA GLY A 4 0.00 -4.06 -20.65
C GLY A 4 0.99 -4.90 -19.85
N PHE A 5 1.76 -4.26 -18.95
CA PHE A 5 2.75 -4.95 -18.12
C PHE A 5 2.16 -6.14 -17.34
N ILE A 6 0.92 -5.99 -16.84
CA ILE A 6 0.24 -7.04 -16.07
C ILE A 6 -0.17 -8.22 -16.96
N SER A 7 -0.68 -7.97 -18.18
CA SER A 7 -1.01 -9.08 -19.09
C SER A 7 0.25 -9.81 -19.57
N GLU A 8 1.34 -9.07 -19.73
CA GLU A 8 2.63 -9.65 -20.14
C GLU A 8 3.23 -10.53 -19.04
N ALA A 9 2.86 -10.33 -17.77
CA ALA A 9 3.27 -11.20 -16.67
C ALA A 9 2.76 -12.63 -16.82
N GLU A 10 1.63 -12.85 -17.52
CA GLU A 10 1.14 -14.20 -17.83
C GLU A 10 2.09 -14.94 -18.79
N ARG A 11 2.78 -14.19 -19.66
CA ARG A 11 3.74 -14.74 -20.64
C ARG A 11 5.16 -14.77 -20.10
N VAL A 12 5.55 -13.78 -19.31
CA VAL A 12 6.91 -13.60 -18.77
C VAL A 12 6.82 -13.28 -17.28
N ALA A 13 6.57 -14.31 -16.47
CA ALA A 13 6.38 -14.19 -15.02
C ALA A 13 7.57 -13.52 -14.30
N GLU A 14 8.78 -13.67 -14.84
CA GLU A 14 10.02 -13.10 -14.30
C GLU A 14 9.99 -11.55 -14.24
N LEU A 15 9.30 -10.91 -15.19
CA LEU A 15 9.14 -9.45 -15.18
C LEU A 15 8.34 -9.00 -13.95
N LEU A 16 7.24 -9.69 -13.67
CA LEU A 16 6.43 -9.41 -12.49
C LEU A 16 7.20 -9.75 -11.21
N ALA A 17 7.95 -10.85 -11.18
CA ALA A 17 8.75 -11.23 -10.02
C ALA A 17 9.76 -10.13 -9.62
N HIS A 18 10.37 -9.46 -10.61
CA HIS A 18 11.24 -8.31 -10.35
C HIS A 18 10.49 -7.11 -9.76
N VAL A 19 9.31 -6.78 -10.27
CA VAL A 19 8.48 -5.70 -9.73
C VAL A 19 8.02 -6.02 -8.31
N VAL A 20 7.55 -7.23 -8.06
CA VAL A 20 7.14 -7.68 -6.72
C VAL A 20 8.31 -7.54 -5.75
N THR A 21 9.45 -8.15 -6.07
CA THR A 21 10.61 -8.22 -5.17
C THR A 21 11.25 -6.85 -4.92
N ARG A 22 11.35 -6.00 -5.95
CA ARG A 22 12.14 -4.75 -5.87
C ARG A 22 11.29 -3.50 -5.67
N ALA A 23 10.06 -3.48 -6.16
CA ALA A 23 9.19 -2.32 -6.11
C ALA A 23 8.12 -2.45 -5.01
N VAL A 24 7.42 -3.59 -4.96
CA VAL A 24 6.21 -3.76 -4.13
C VAL A 24 6.55 -4.21 -2.71
N GLU A 25 7.12 -5.41 -2.54
CA GLU A 25 7.30 -6.03 -1.22
C GLU A 25 8.05 -5.15 -0.22
N PRO A 26 9.16 -4.47 -0.57
CA PRO A 26 9.86 -3.64 0.39
C PRO A 26 9.00 -2.49 0.95
N ARG A 27 8.06 -1.96 0.16
CA ARG A 27 7.19 -0.84 0.57
C ARG A 27 6.00 -1.34 1.36
N VAL A 28 5.43 -2.48 0.97
CA VAL A 28 4.33 -3.11 1.72
C VAL A 28 4.83 -3.51 3.11
N THR A 29 5.97 -4.21 3.20
CA THR A 29 6.56 -4.60 4.49
C THR A 29 6.90 -3.41 5.38
N GLN A 30 7.31 -2.27 4.83
CA GLN A 30 7.54 -1.05 5.60
C GLN A 30 6.26 -0.54 6.26
N VAL A 31 5.13 -0.53 5.55
CA VAL A 31 3.84 -0.13 6.11
C VAL A 31 3.36 -1.16 7.13
N GLU A 32 3.51 -2.46 6.86
CA GLU A 32 3.19 -3.52 7.82
C GLU A 32 3.96 -3.33 9.13
N HIS A 33 5.26 -3.05 9.05
CA HIS A 33 6.09 -2.82 10.23
C HIS A 33 5.60 -1.63 11.06
N VAL A 34 5.24 -0.52 10.43
CA VAL A 34 4.67 0.66 11.12
C VAL A 34 3.34 0.32 11.78
N LEU A 35 2.48 -0.45 11.12
CA LEU A 35 1.21 -0.92 11.69
C LEU A 35 1.43 -1.84 12.88
N HIS A 36 2.40 -2.76 12.82
CA HIS A 36 2.77 -3.60 13.97
C HIS A 36 3.25 -2.77 15.16
N GLN A 37 4.13 -1.80 14.94
CA GLN A 37 4.56 -0.88 16.00
C GLN A 37 3.41 -0.04 16.58
N LEU A 38 2.41 0.29 15.77
CA LEU A 38 1.20 1.00 16.19
C LEU A 38 0.28 0.10 17.04
N ILE A 39 0.18 -1.18 16.69
CA ILE A 39 -0.56 -2.20 17.44
C ILE A 39 0.12 -2.43 18.80
N GLU A 40 1.44 -2.62 18.81
CA GLU A 40 2.21 -2.87 20.05
C GLU A 40 2.03 -1.77 21.10
N ARG A 41 1.89 -0.51 20.68
CA ARG A 41 1.63 0.63 21.58
C ARG A 41 0.14 0.91 21.84
N GLY A 42 -0.76 0.07 21.35
CA GLY A 42 -2.20 0.19 21.55
C GLY A 42 -2.87 1.35 20.78
N ALA A 43 -2.21 1.91 19.77
CA ALA A 43 -2.77 3.00 18.95
C ALA A 43 -3.67 2.49 17.81
N VAL A 44 -3.42 1.26 17.34
CA VAL A 44 -4.18 0.57 16.30
C VAL A 44 -4.70 -0.75 16.86
N ARG A 45 -5.89 -1.19 16.44
CA ARG A 45 -6.47 -2.44 16.96
C ARG A 45 -5.63 -3.64 16.56
N ALA A 46 -5.50 -4.60 17.46
CA ALA A 46 -4.72 -5.82 17.23
C ALA A 46 -5.38 -6.82 16.26
N ASP A 47 -6.65 -6.61 15.92
CA ASP A 47 -7.45 -7.51 15.05
C ASP A 47 -7.39 -7.15 13.56
N ILE A 48 -6.62 -6.11 13.19
CA ILE A 48 -6.49 -5.72 11.78
C ILE A 48 -5.57 -6.66 11.01
N ASP A 49 -5.89 -6.87 9.74
CA ASP A 49 -4.98 -7.48 8.78
C ASP A 49 -4.00 -6.40 8.27
N THR A 50 -2.81 -6.35 8.87
CA THR A 50 -1.77 -5.37 8.51
C THR A 50 -1.33 -5.48 7.06
N ARG A 51 -1.27 -6.70 6.51
CA ARG A 51 -0.87 -6.96 5.13
C ARG A 51 -1.87 -6.39 4.13
N THR A 52 -3.15 -6.61 4.38
CA THR A 52 -4.23 -6.06 3.53
C THR A 52 -4.21 -4.53 3.57
N ILE A 53 -4.08 -3.92 4.75
CA ILE A 53 -4.01 -2.45 4.88
C ILE A 53 -2.77 -1.89 4.17
N ALA A 54 -1.60 -2.50 4.37
CA ALA A 54 -0.37 -2.09 3.70
C ALA A 54 -0.47 -2.18 2.18
N THR A 55 -1.11 -3.24 1.67
CA THR A 55 -1.37 -3.43 0.24
C THR A 55 -2.32 -2.36 -0.30
N MET A 56 -3.37 -1.99 0.44
CA MET A 56 -4.29 -0.91 0.06
C MET A 56 -3.57 0.44 0.00
N VAL A 57 -2.74 0.75 1.00
CA VAL A 57 -1.95 2.00 1.04
C VAL A 57 -0.99 2.06 -0.15
N PHE A 58 -0.20 1.01 -0.36
CA PHE A 58 0.71 0.94 -1.52
C PHE A 58 -0.05 1.03 -2.84
N GLY A 59 -1.17 0.31 -2.98
CA GLY A 59 -2.03 0.34 -4.16
C GLY A 59 -2.57 1.73 -4.48
N ALA A 60 -2.90 2.53 -3.46
CA ALA A 60 -3.33 3.91 -3.65
C ALA A 60 -2.19 4.78 -4.23
N PHE A 61 -0.97 4.68 -3.70
CA PHE A 61 0.20 5.38 -4.25
C PHE A 61 0.51 4.94 -5.68
N PHE A 62 0.51 3.63 -5.93
CA PHE A 62 0.81 3.08 -7.24
C PHE A 62 -0.26 3.47 -8.28
N GLY A 63 -1.53 3.40 -7.89
CA GLY A 63 -2.65 3.83 -8.74
C GLY A 63 -2.58 5.32 -9.07
N ALA A 64 -2.28 6.18 -8.10
CA ALA A 64 -2.08 7.61 -8.34
C ALA A 64 -0.91 7.89 -9.29
N PHE A 65 0.20 7.16 -9.14
CA PHE A 65 1.33 7.24 -10.07
C PHE A 65 0.92 6.84 -11.50
N LEU A 66 0.22 5.71 -11.67
CA LEU A 66 -0.23 5.23 -12.98
C LEU A 66 -1.28 6.12 -13.64
N ARG A 67 -2.11 6.81 -12.85
CA ARG A 67 -3.06 7.82 -13.37
C ARG A 67 -2.38 9.11 -13.85
N GLY A 68 -1.06 9.24 -13.63
CA GLY A 68 -0.32 10.45 -13.98
C GLY A 68 -0.61 11.63 -13.04
N ASP A 69 -1.06 11.35 -11.81
CA ASP A 69 -1.34 12.41 -10.84
C ASP A 69 -0.10 13.28 -10.64
N ALA A 70 -0.32 14.59 -10.60
CA ALA A 70 0.73 15.57 -10.36
C ALA A 70 1.49 15.24 -9.06
N ALA A 71 2.80 15.50 -9.05
CA ALA A 71 3.64 15.21 -7.88
C ALA A 71 3.09 15.85 -6.59
N ALA A 72 2.53 17.07 -6.68
CA ALA A 72 1.90 17.75 -5.56
C ALA A 72 0.67 17.00 -5.02
N ALA A 73 -0.18 16.45 -5.91
CA ALA A 73 -1.31 15.63 -5.48
C ALA A 73 -0.83 14.35 -4.78
N ARG A 74 0.16 13.67 -5.36
CA ARG A 74 0.77 12.47 -4.77
C ARG A 74 1.44 12.74 -3.42
N ALA A 75 1.99 13.93 -3.22
CA ALA A 75 2.62 14.32 -1.95
C ALA A 75 1.61 14.41 -0.80
N SER A 76 0.34 14.68 -1.08
CA SER A 76 -0.74 14.76 -0.07
C SER A 76 -1.44 13.42 0.20
N LEU A 77 -1.09 12.35 -0.52
CA LEU A 77 -1.69 11.03 -0.33
C LEU A 77 -1.49 10.44 1.07
N PRO A 78 -0.32 10.54 1.72
CA PRO A 78 -0.16 10.00 3.08
C PRO A 78 -1.19 10.58 4.05
N GLU A 79 -1.37 11.91 4.04
CA GLU A 79 -2.31 12.61 4.92
C GLU A 79 -3.76 12.26 4.58
N GLN A 80 -4.09 12.16 3.29
CA GLN A 80 -5.44 11.76 2.86
C GLN A 80 -5.77 10.33 3.28
N LEU A 81 -4.86 9.38 3.01
CA LEU A 81 -5.05 7.97 3.33
C LEU A 81 -5.13 7.75 4.83
N THR A 82 -4.25 8.39 5.60
CA THR A 82 -4.31 8.32 7.06
C THR A 82 -5.63 8.92 7.56
N THR A 83 -6.04 10.11 7.12
CA THR A 83 -7.32 10.71 7.53
C THR A 83 -8.51 9.78 7.25
N ILE A 84 -8.56 9.16 6.07
CA ILE A 84 -9.64 8.24 5.68
C ILE A 84 -9.62 6.96 6.51
N LEU A 85 -8.44 6.35 6.68
CA LEU A 85 -8.31 5.03 7.31
C LEU A 85 -8.29 5.10 8.83
N TRP A 86 -7.85 6.21 9.43
CA TRP A 86 -7.49 6.26 10.86
C TRP A 86 -8.62 5.83 11.77
N SER A 87 -9.82 6.39 11.59
CA SER A 87 -11.00 6.02 12.39
C SER A 87 -11.35 4.53 12.30
N ALA A 88 -11.03 3.89 11.18
CA ALA A 88 -11.24 2.46 10.96
C ALA A 88 -10.10 1.59 11.48
N LEU A 89 -8.92 2.14 11.81
CA LEU A 89 -7.76 1.40 12.31
C LEU A 89 -7.56 1.57 13.81
N THR A 90 -7.90 2.72 14.37
CA THR A 90 -7.58 3.04 15.76
C THR A 90 -8.33 2.17 16.75
N THR A 91 -7.72 1.97 17.90
CA THR A 91 -8.46 1.63 19.11
C THR A 91 -9.48 2.75 19.37
N ARG A 92 -10.73 2.37 19.64
CA ARG A 92 -11.76 3.35 19.99
C ARG A 92 -11.28 4.08 21.26
N PRO A 93 -11.38 5.42 21.35
CA PRO A 93 -11.18 6.07 22.64
C PRO A 93 -12.14 5.53 23.69
#